data_AF-A0A7Y4SGT0-F1
#
_entry.id   AF-A0A7Y4SGT0-F1
#
_cell.length_a   1.000
_cell.length_b   1.000
_cell.length_c   1.000
_cell.angle_alpha   90.00
_cell.angle_beta   90.00
_cell.angle_gamma   90.00
#
_symmetry.space_group_name_H-M   'P 1'
#
loop_
_entity.id
_entity.type
_entity.pdbx_description
1 polymer ?
#
loop_
_entity_poly.entity_id
_entity_poly.type
_entity_poly.pdbx_seq_one_letter_code
_entity_poly.pdbx_strand_id
1 'polypeptide(L)' 'MVEDDDFELPVLPVLDKGPPPDCPMCGDPMGFIDGDWCCVDCNGELLGPETG' A
#
# COMPACT_ATOMS: atom_id res chain seq x y z
N MET A 1 5.22 35.15 -4.18
CA MET A 1 5.20 33.69 -4.41
C MET A 1 5.81 33.12 -3.15
N VAL A 2 5.04 32.35 -2.37
CA VAL A 2 5.60 31.63 -1.22
C VAL A 2 6.66 30.71 -1.80
N GLU A 3 7.91 30.95 -1.46
CA GLU A 3 9.02 30.08 -1.85
C GLU A 3 8.64 28.69 -1.35
N ASP A 4 8.54 27.73 -2.28
CA ASP A 4 8.27 26.33 -1.99
C ASP A 4 9.20 25.88 -0.86
N ASP A 5 8.62 25.75 0.33
CA ASP A 5 9.29 25.25 1.52
C ASP A 5 9.84 23.87 1.13
N ASP A 6 11.15 23.78 0.95
CA ASP A 6 11.91 22.57 0.63
C ASP A 6 11.84 21.66 1.86
N PHE A 7 10.66 21.11 2.10
CA PHE A 7 10.38 20.29 3.26
C PHE A 7 10.90 18.89 2.94
N GLU A 8 12.14 18.60 3.36
CA GLU A 8 12.69 17.25 3.31
C GLU A 8 11.79 16.31 4.14
N LEU A 9 11.09 15.41 3.44
CA LEU A 9 10.31 14.36 4.11
C LEU A 9 11.26 13.49 4.93
N PRO A 10 10.95 13.21 6.20
CA PRO A 10 11.77 12.31 7.01
C PRO A 10 11.76 10.90 6.38
N VAL A 11 12.92 10.23 6.42
CA VAL A 11 13.01 8.82 6.01
C VAL A 11 12.11 7.99 6.93
N LEU A 12 11.05 7.42 6.36
CA LEU A 12 10.19 6.49 7.10
C LEU A 12 10.97 5.20 7.39
N PRO A 13 10.80 4.60 8.59
CA PRO A 13 11.41 3.31 8.88
C PRO A 13 10.93 2.26 7.90
N VAL A 14 11.87 1.50 7.33
CA VAL A 14 11.55 0.33 6.50
C VAL A 14 10.92 -0.71 7.42
N LEU A 15 9.61 -0.93 7.27
CA LEU A 15 8.91 -1.98 7.99
C LEU A 15 9.24 -3.32 7.32
N ASP A 16 10.03 -4.15 8.00
CA ASP A 16 10.19 -5.55 7.62
C ASP A 16 8.86 -6.29 7.87
N LYS A 17 8.05 -6.44 6.83
CA LYS A 17 6.74 -7.12 6.90
C LYS A 17 6.81 -8.60 6.50
N GLY A 18 8.01 -9.15 6.34
CA GLY A 18 8.23 -10.53 5.93
C GLY A 18 8.00 -10.77 4.43
N PRO A 19 7.81 -12.04 4.01
CA PRO A 19 7.49 -12.35 2.62
C PRO A 19 6.06 -11.88 2.25
N PRO A 20 5.81 -11.59 0.97
CA PRO A 20 4.47 -11.24 0.50
C PRO A 20 3.48 -12.38 0.79
N PRO A 21 2.30 -12.09 1.36
CA PRO A 21 1.22 -13.06 1.45
C PRO A 21 0.55 -13.25 0.09
N ASP A 22 -0.21 -14.33 -0.06
CA ASP A 22 -1.09 -14.53 -1.21
C ASP A 22 -2.39 -13.72 -1.05
N CYS A 23 -2.92 -13.20 -2.17
CA CYS A 23 -4.18 -12.49 -2.18
C CYS A 23 -5.35 -13.42 -1.84
N PRO A 24 -6.23 -13.09 -0.87
CA PRO A 24 -7.36 -13.94 -0.54
C PRO A 24 -8.44 -13.99 -1.63
N MET A 25 -8.37 -13.09 -2.61
CA MET A 25 -9.35 -12.97 -3.70
C MET A 25 -8.96 -13.80 -4.91
N CYS A 26 -7.72 -13.63 -5.41
CA CYS A 26 -7.23 -14.30 -6.62
C CYS A 26 -6.18 -15.39 -6.38
N GLY A 27 -5.55 -15.42 -5.20
CA GLY A 27 -4.46 -16.35 -4.88
C GLY A 27 -3.09 -15.93 -5.40
N ASP A 28 -2.97 -14.78 -6.06
CA ASP A 28 -1.69 -14.26 -6.55
C ASP A 28 -0.89 -13.57 -5.43
N PRO A 29 0.45 -13.59 -5.48
CA PRO A 29 1.29 -12.95 -4.47
C PRO A 29 1.06 -11.43 -4.44
N MET A 30 0.84 -10.87 -3.25
CA MET A 30 0.66 -9.44 -3.06
C MET A 30 1.96 -8.64 -3.27
N GLY A 31 1.84 -7.39 -3.71
CA GLY A 31 2.94 -6.43 -3.77
C GLY A 31 3.02 -5.54 -2.54
N PHE A 32 4.21 -5.02 -2.22
CA PHE A 32 4.37 -4.01 -1.17
C PHE A 32 4.15 -2.62 -1.76
N ILE A 33 3.02 -2.00 -1.46
CA ILE A 33 2.58 -0.71 -2.02
C ILE A 33 2.26 0.23 -0.84
N ASP A 34 2.84 1.43 -0.85
CA ASP A 34 2.60 2.48 0.14
C ASP A 34 2.73 2.03 1.61
N GLY A 35 3.68 1.14 1.88
CA GLY A 35 3.96 0.67 3.24
C GLY A 35 3.12 -0.52 3.69
N ASP A 36 2.30 -1.14 2.84
CA ASP A 36 1.56 -2.37 3.16
C ASP A 36 1.44 -3.38 2.00
N TRP A 37 0.99 -4.59 2.32
CA TRP A 37 0.69 -5.62 1.34
C TRP A 37 -0.63 -5.33 0.63
N CYS A 38 -0.58 -5.18 -0.69
CA CYS A 38 -1.75 -4.94 -1.52
C CYS A 38 -1.68 -5.79 -2.79
N CYS A 39 -2.81 -6.36 -3.19
CA CYS A 39 -2.89 -7.08 -4.46
C CYS A 39 -2.86 -6.09 -5.63
N VAL A 40 -1.87 -6.25 -6.52
CA VAL A 40 -1.65 -5.37 -7.68
C VAL A 40 -2.79 -5.49 -8.69
N ASP A 41 -3.27 -6.71 -8.92
CA ASP A 41 -4.28 -7.00 -9.93
C ASP A 41 -5.71 -6.71 -9.43
N CYS A 42 -5.99 -7.05 -8.17
CA CYS A 42 -7.27 -6.69 -7.56
C CYS A 42 -7.31 -5.23 -7.11
N ASN A 43 -6.19 -4.49 -7.18
CA ASN A 43 -6.04 -3.12 -6.69
C ASN A 43 -6.56 -2.91 -5.26
N GLY A 44 -6.44 -3.95 -4.43
CA GLY A 44 -7.06 -3.98 -3.11
C GLY A 44 -8.54 -3.60 -3.12
N GLU A 45 -9.30 -3.98 -4.17
CA GLU A 45 -10.72 -3.64 -4.36
C GLU A 45 -11.40 -3.64 -3.01
N LEU A 46 -11.70 -2.43 -2.57
CA LEU A 46 -11.92 -2.08 -1.18
C LEU A 46 -13.28 -2.63 -0.79
N LEU A 47 -13.39 -3.94 -0.60
CA LEU A 47 -14.57 -4.62 -0.07
C LEU A 47 -14.66 -4.35 1.43
N GLY A 48 -14.72 -3.07 1.81
CA GLY A 48 -15.63 -2.67 2.86
C GLY A 48 -17.05 -2.90 2.35
N PRO A 49 -18.04 -3.19 3.21
CA PRO A 49 -19.41 -3.30 2.74
C PRO A 49 -19.79 -2.03 1.99
N GLU A 50 -20.12 -2.15 0.71
CA GLU A 50 -20.83 -1.12 -0.03
C GLU A 50 -22.22 -1.00 0.61
N THR A 51 -22.33 -0.24 1.70
CA THR A 51 -23.62 0.21 2.20
C THR A 51 -24.12 1.31 1.25
N GLY A 52 -24.75 0.89 0.17
CA GLY A 52 -25.48 1.72 -0.79
C GLY A 52 -26.93 1.26 -0.89
#